data_AF-A0A919F401-F1
#
_entry.id   AF-A0A919F401-F1
#
_cell.length_a   1.000
_cell.length_b   1.000
_cell.length_c   1.000
_cell.angle_alpha   90.00
_cell.angle_beta   90.00
_cell.angle_gamma   90.00
#
_symmetry.space_group_name_H-M   'P 1'
#
loop_
_entity.id
_entity.type
_entity.pdbx_description
1 polymer ?
#
loop_
_entity_poly.entity_id
_entity_poly.type
_entity_poly.pdbx_seq_one_letter_code
_entity_poly.pdbx_strand_id
1 'polypeptide(L)'
;MLVGDALHHKDSIAARGITDAFIQSQLLADRVGEDLRDPAALDAALRRYARDVDDKFTDFFRSTLNVAELQVPESRLSLLRAISGNQALTDRYFATLSGACSIDDFYNAELLETLANV
;
A
#
# COMPACT_ATOMS: atom_id res chain seq x y z
N MET A 1 0.46 -18.17 -12.62
CA MET A 1 0.17 -17.64 -11.27
C MET A 1 1.41 -16.92 -10.79
N LEU A 2 1.34 -15.61 -10.58
CA LEU A 2 2.49 -14.79 -10.20
C LEU A 2 2.20 -14.13 -8.85
N VAL A 3 3.26 -13.97 -8.05
CA VAL A 3 3.29 -13.29 -6.75
C VAL A 3 4.64 -12.58 -6.58
N GLY A 4 4.71 -11.62 -5.66
CA GLY A 4 5.92 -10.85 -5.37
C GLY A 4 6.42 -10.07 -6.58
N ASP A 5 7.74 -9.98 -6.74
CA ASP A 5 8.37 -9.25 -7.84
C ASP A 5 8.03 -9.83 -9.23
N ALA A 6 7.70 -11.12 -9.31
CA ALA A 6 7.28 -11.73 -10.57
C ALA A 6 5.91 -11.20 -11.03
N LEU A 7 5.08 -10.71 -10.10
CA LEU A 7 3.80 -10.07 -10.40
C LEU A 7 3.95 -8.56 -10.52
N HIS A 8 4.61 -7.93 -9.56
CA HIS A 8 4.78 -6.48 -9.49
C HIS A 8 6.18 -6.14 -8.99
N HIS A 9 7.11 -5.92 -9.91
CA HIS A 9 8.40 -5.33 -9.59
C HIS A 9 8.23 -3.83 -9.34
N LYS A 10 8.80 -3.32 -8.24
CA LYS A 10 8.68 -1.93 -7.81
C LYS A 10 10.04 -1.39 -7.39
N ASP A 11 10.19 -0.07 -7.45
CA ASP A 11 11.34 0.62 -6.88
C ASP A 11 11.43 0.34 -5.36
N SER A 12 12.64 0.10 -4.85
CA SER A 12 12.88 -0.21 -3.45
C SER A 12 12.63 0.97 -2.50
N ILE A 13 12.49 2.19 -3.03
CA ILE A 13 12.21 3.42 -2.26
C ILE A 13 10.96 3.32 -1.39
N ALA A 14 9.96 2.52 -1.80
CA ALA A 14 8.74 2.32 -1.03
C ALA A 14 8.87 1.27 0.08
N ALA A 15 9.95 0.48 0.11
CA ALA A 15 10.25 -0.53 1.13
C ALA A 15 9.12 -1.55 1.41
N ARG A 16 8.28 -1.86 0.41
CA ARG A 16 7.05 -2.66 0.57
C ARG A 16 7.01 -4.00 -0.16
N GLY A 17 8.07 -4.34 -0.91
CA GLY A 17 8.11 -5.56 -1.73
C GLY A 17 7.77 -6.84 -0.94
N ILE A 18 8.37 -7.02 0.25
CA ILE A 18 8.11 -8.20 1.09
C ILE A 18 6.66 -8.24 1.63
N THR A 19 6.15 -7.12 2.13
CA THR A 19 4.77 -6.99 2.63
C THR A 19 3.78 -7.34 1.53
N ASP A 20 4.01 -6.82 0.33
CA ASP A 20 3.13 -7.04 -0.81
C ASP A 20 3.18 -8.48 -1.29
N ALA A 21 4.35 -9.11 -1.29
CA ALA A 21 4.50 -10.54 -1.60
C ALA A 21 3.71 -11.43 -0.64
N PHE A 22 3.72 -11.13 0.67
CA PHE A 22 2.91 -11.85 1.66
C PHE A 22 1.40 -11.64 1.45
N ILE A 23 0.96 -10.40 1.22
CA ILE A 23 -0.46 -10.10 0.97
C ILE A 23 -0.95 -10.81 -0.30
N GLN A 24 -0.16 -10.79 -1.37
CA GLN A 24 -0.49 -11.48 -2.62
C GLN A 24 -0.55 -13.00 -2.43
N SER A 25 0.40 -13.57 -1.69
CA SER A 25 0.43 -15.01 -1.40
C SER A 25 -0.80 -15.44 -0.60
N GLN A 26 -1.21 -14.66 0.41
CA GLN A 26 -2.43 -14.92 1.17
C GLN A 26 -3.68 -14.81 0.29
N LEU A 27 -3.82 -13.72 -0.47
CA LEU A 27 -4.96 -13.50 -1.35
C LEU A 27 -5.10 -14.62 -2.39
N LEU A 28 -3.98 -15.09 -2.93
CA LEU A 28 -3.96 -16.22 -3.85
C LEU A 28 -4.46 -17.50 -3.20
N ALA A 29 -3.96 -17.83 -2.00
CA ALA A 29 -4.39 -18.99 -1.24
C ALA A 29 -5.90 -18.93 -0.94
N ASP A 30 -6.40 -17.76 -0.54
CA ASP A 30 -7.82 -17.54 -0.24
C ASP A 30 -8.72 -17.70 -1.48
N ARG A 31 -8.23 -17.32 -2.66
CA ARG A 31 -9.02 -17.42 -3.91
C ARG A 31 -9.01 -18.79 -4.53
N VAL A 32 -7.89 -19.50 -4.46
CA VAL A 32 -7.72 -20.81 -5.06
C VAL A 32 -8.29 -21.91 -4.15
N GLY A 33 -8.15 -21.79 -2.83
CA GLY A 33 -8.81 -22.63 -1.84
C GLY A 33 -8.75 -24.14 -2.15
N GLU A 34 -9.90 -24.80 -2.10
CA GLU A 34 -10.03 -26.24 -2.37
C GLU A 34 -10.23 -26.58 -3.87
N ASP A 35 -10.44 -25.58 -4.72
CA ASP A 35 -10.81 -25.74 -6.14
C ASP A 35 -9.63 -26.14 -7.05
N LEU A 36 -8.46 -26.46 -6.48
CA LEU A 36 -7.24 -26.81 -7.21
C LEU A 36 -7.37 -27.99 -8.19
N ARG A 37 -8.35 -28.86 -7.96
CA ARG A 37 -8.55 -30.09 -8.75
C ARG A 37 -9.55 -29.93 -9.90
N ASP A 38 -10.29 -28.83 -9.95
CA ASP A 38 -11.18 -28.50 -11.06
C ASP A 38 -10.52 -27.42 -11.94
N PRO A 39 -10.11 -27.75 -13.17
CA PRO A 39 -9.47 -26.79 -14.07
C PRO A 39 -10.33 -25.54 -14.36
N ALA A 40 -11.65 -25.68 -14.45
CA ALA A 40 -12.54 -24.56 -14.77
C ALA A 40 -12.72 -23.65 -13.55
N ALA A 41 -12.90 -24.24 -12.36
CA ALA A 41 -12.98 -23.48 -11.12
C ALA A 41 -11.65 -22.77 -10.81
N LEU A 42 -10.51 -23.44 -11.03
CA LEU A 42 -9.18 -22.87 -10.85
C LEU A 42 -8.94 -21.68 -11.79
N ASP A 43 -9.28 -21.77 -13.08
CA ASP A 43 -9.15 -20.64 -14.01
C ASP A 43 -10.00 -19.44 -13.55
N ALA A 44 -11.24 -19.69 -13.14
CA ALA A 44 -12.12 -18.65 -12.62
C ALA A 44 -11.55 -18.00 -11.33
N ALA A 45 -11.00 -18.81 -10.42
CA ALA A 45 -10.35 -18.34 -9.19
C ALA A 45 -9.12 -17.47 -9.49
N LEU A 46 -8.26 -17.90 -10.41
CA LEU A 46 -7.06 -17.15 -10.80
C LEU A 46 -7.42 -15.81 -11.47
N ARG A 47 -8.49 -15.76 -12.27
CA ARG A 47 -9.01 -14.50 -12.84
C ARG A 47 -9.54 -13.55 -11.77
N ARG A 48 -10.21 -14.07 -10.73
CA ARG A 48 -10.64 -13.25 -9.57
C ARG A 48 -9.43 -12.71 -8.82
N TYR A 49 -8.47 -13.58 -8.50
CA TYR A 49 -7.21 -13.19 -7.88
C TYR A 49 -6.50 -12.06 -8.64
N ALA A 50 -6.35 -12.19 -9.96
CA ALA A 50 -5.68 -11.17 -10.77
C ALA A 50 -6.37 -9.80 -10.69
N ARG A 51 -7.72 -9.76 -10.73
CA ARG A 51 -8.49 -8.52 -10.57
C ARG A 51 -8.33 -7.93 -9.17
N ASP A 52 -8.45 -8.75 -8.14
CA ASP A 52 -8.35 -8.28 -6.75
C ASP A 52 -6.96 -7.74 -6.43
N VAL A 53 -5.90 -8.32 -7.01
CA VAL A 53 -4.55 -7.76 -6.89
C VAL A 53 -4.49 -6.40 -7.60
N ASP A 54 -4.97 -6.30 -8.83
CA ASP A 54 -4.94 -5.03 -9.58
C ASP A 54 -5.65 -3.92 -8.80
N ASP A 55 -6.87 -4.19 -8.33
CA ASP A 55 -7.66 -3.26 -7.52
C ASP A 55 -6.94 -2.86 -6.22
N LYS A 56 -6.32 -3.83 -5.52
CA LYS A 56 -5.69 -3.58 -4.22
C LYS A 56 -4.35 -2.87 -4.30
N PHE A 57 -3.58 -3.09 -5.37
CA PHE A 57 -2.18 -2.62 -5.45
C PHE A 57 -1.96 -1.45 -6.41
N THR A 58 -2.91 -1.11 -7.29
CA THR A 58 -2.77 -0.04 -8.28
C THR A 58 -2.44 1.31 -7.66
N ASP A 59 -3.21 1.75 -6.66
CA ASP A 59 -3.01 3.07 -6.05
C ASP A 59 -1.66 3.16 -5.33
N PHE A 60 -1.27 2.10 -4.64
CA PHE A 60 0.01 2.04 -3.96
C PHE A 60 1.19 2.00 -4.95
N PHE A 61 1.04 1.28 -6.06
CA PHE A 61 2.03 1.25 -7.13
C PHE A 61 2.24 2.65 -7.73
N ARG A 62 1.15 3.37 -8.03
CA ARG A 62 1.22 4.77 -8.49
C ARG A 62 1.87 5.69 -7.46
N SER A 63 1.54 5.52 -6.18
CA SER A 63 2.20 6.25 -5.10
C SER A 63 3.71 5.99 -5.07
N THR A 64 4.14 4.74 -5.25
CA THR A 64 5.56 4.36 -5.32
C THR A 64 6.26 5.08 -6.47
N LEU A 65 5.65 5.10 -7.67
CA LEU A 65 6.19 5.82 -8.82
C LEU A 65 6.37 7.32 -8.53
N ASN A 66 5.35 7.97 -7.94
CA ASN A 66 5.43 9.38 -7.59
C ASN A 66 6.57 9.68 -6.60
N VAL A 67 6.85 8.78 -5.65
CA VAL A 67 8.00 8.95 -4.73
C VAL A 67 9.33 8.69 -5.44
N ALA A 68 9.37 7.70 -6.34
CA ALA A 68 10.56 7.35 -7.11
C ALA A 68 11.01 8.45 -8.08
N GLU A 69 10.12 9.36 -8.48
CA GLU A 69 10.49 10.57 -9.24
C GLU A 69 11.39 11.54 -8.45
N LEU A 70 11.46 11.39 -7.11
CA LEU A 70 12.23 12.23 -6.20
C LEU A 70 11.90 13.73 -6.30
N GLN A 71 10.72 14.06 -6.85
CA GLN A 71 10.16 15.40 -6.85
C GLN A 71 9.20 15.53 -5.68
N VAL A 72 9.66 16.14 -4.58
CA VAL A 72 8.84 16.32 -3.38
C VAL A 72 8.07 17.64 -3.48
N PRO A 73 6.72 17.62 -3.55
CA PRO A 73 5.94 18.86 -3.56
C PRO A 73 6.15 19.64 -2.27
N GLU A 74 6.17 20.98 -2.34
CA GLU A 74 6.31 21.82 -1.14
C GLU A 74 5.19 21.56 -0.11
N SER A 75 3.97 21.25 -0.55
CA SER A 75 2.88 20.85 0.35
C SER A 75 3.24 19.62 1.20
N ARG A 76 3.95 18.64 0.63
CA ARG A 76 4.43 17.46 1.35
C ARG A 76 5.56 17.82 2.31
N LEU A 77 6.48 18.70 1.91
CA LEU A 77 7.54 19.18 2.80
C LEU A 77 6.96 19.96 4.00
N SER A 78 5.98 20.83 3.76
CA SER A 78 5.28 21.57 4.82
C SER A 78 4.56 20.63 5.80
N LEU A 79 3.85 19.62 5.29
CA LEU A 79 3.23 18.58 6.12
C LEU A 79 4.29 17.86 6.99
N LEU A 80 5.39 17.40 6.38
CA LEU A 80 6.45 16.69 7.10
C LEU A 80 7.11 17.56 8.17
N ARG A 81 7.33 18.85 7.88
CA ARG A 81 7.84 19.82 8.88
C ARG A 81 6.86 20.00 10.02
N ALA A 82 5.57 20.19 9.72
CA ALA A 82 4.52 20.38 10.71
C ALA A 82 4.43 19.21 11.72
N ILE A 83 4.53 17.96 11.24
CA ILE A 83 4.42 16.78 12.11
C ILE A 83 5.74 16.38 12.78
N SER A 84 6.89 16.92 12.34
CA SER A 84 8.21 16.45 12.78
C SER A 84 8.49 16.57 14.29
N GLY A 85 7.80 17.49 14.97
CA GLY A 85 7.87 17.66 16.43
C GLY A 85 6.82 16.86 17.21
N ASN A 86 5.90 16.17 16.53
CA ASN A 86 4.83 15.39 17.14
C ASN A 86 5.05 13.89 16.88
N GLN A 87 5.47 13.16 17.92
CA GLN A 87 5.74 11.71 17.83
C GLN A 87 4.50 10.91 17.41
N ALA A 88 3.32 11.23 17.97
CA ALA A 88 2.09 10.49 17.67
C ALA A 88 1.69 10.63 16.20
N LEU A 89 1.80 11.84 15.64
CA LEU A 89 1.55 12.08 14.21
C LEU A 89 2.62 11.45 13.31
N THR A 90 3.88 11.47 13.75
CA THR A 90 4.98 10.80 13.04
C THR A 90 4.75 9.29 12.96
N ASP A 91 4.40 8.66 14.08
CA ASP A 91 4.10 7.22 14.13
C ASP A 91 2.91 6.87 13.23
N ARG A 92 1.84 7.67 13.25
CA ARG A 92 0.67 7.48 12.37
C ARG A 92 1.03 7.65 10.90
N TYR A 93 1.88 8.63 10.55
CA TYR A 93 2.34 8.81 9.18
C TYR A 93 3.06 7.56 8.66
N PHE A 94 4.00 7.02 9.44
CA PHE A 94 4.72 5.80 9.04
C PHE A 94 3.85 4.55 9.09
N ALA A 95 2.89 4.44 10.02
CA ALA A 95 1.91 3.37 10.05
C ALA A 95 1.00 3.37 8.80
N THR A 96 0.68 4.56 8.28
CA THR A 96 -0.09 4.70 7.04
C THR A 96 0.74 4.31 5.83
N LEU A 97 2.01 4.75 5.75
CA LEU A 97 2.93 4.35 4.68
C LEU A 97 3.21 2.84 4.67
N SER A 98 3.33 2.22 5.85
CA SER A 98 3.48 0.76 5.98
C SER A 98 2.19 -0.01 5.70
N GLY A 99 1.06 0.69 5.53
CA GLY A 99 -0.26 0.10 5.30
C GLY A 99 -0.88 -0.55 6.53
N ALA A 100 -0.33 -0.30 7.72
CA ALA A 100 -0.89 -0.75 8.99
C ALA A 100 -2.14 0.06 9.38
N CYS A 101 -2.24 1.31 8.91
CA CYS A 101 -3.41 2.16 9.05
C CYS A 101 -3.91 2.67 7.69
N SER A 102 -5.19 3.02 7.62
CA SER A 102 -5.75 3.69 6.45
C SER A 102 -5.31 5.15 6.40
N ILE A 103 -5.44 5.78 5.24
CA ILE A 103 -5.18 7.22 5.12
C ILE A 103 -6.19 8.05 5.90
N ASP A 104 -7.42 7.56 6.07
CA ASP A 104 -8.45 8.21 6.87
C ASP A 104 -8.07 8.23 8.37
N ASP A 105 -7.39 7.18 8.85
CA ASP A 105 -6.85 7.15 10.22
C ASP A 105 -5.76 8.21 10.44
N PHE A 106 -5.00 8.53 9.38
CA PHE A 106 -4.00 9.60 9.41
C PHE A 106 -4.65 11.00 9.44
N TYR A 107 -5.70 11.23 8.65
CA TYR A 107 -6.45 12.49 8.60
C TYR A 107 -7.43 12.66 9.77
N ASN A 108 -6.88 12.74 10.98
CA ASN A 108 -7.63 12.90 12.22
C ASN A 108 -7.60 14.35 12.74
N ALA A 109 -8.35 14.60 13.83
CA ALA A 109 -8.44 15.92 14.46
C ALA A 109 -7.08 16.50 14.88
N GLU A 110 -6.19 15.69 15.45
CA GLU A 110 -4.86 16.13 15.89
C GLU A 110 -3.99 16.62 14.74
N LEU A 111 -4.04 15.93 13.59
CA LEU A 111 -3.35 16.38 12.38
C LEU A 111 -3.93 17.71 11.90
N LEU A 112 -5.25 17.83 11.84
CA LEU A 112 -5.92 19.04 11.37
C LEU A 112 -5.62 20.25 12.27
N GLU A 113 -5.62 20.06 13.59
CA GLU A 113 -5.23 21.08 14.55
C GLU A 113 -3.76 21.48 14.39
N THR A 114 -2.87 20.50 14.18
CA THR A 114 -1.45 20.78 13.94
C THR A 114 -1.27 21.62 12.68
N LEU A 115 -1.96 21.27 11.59
CA LEU A 115 -1.88 22.01 10.32
C LEU A 115 -2.52 23.41 10.38
N ALA A 116 -3.50 23.63 11.25
CA ALA A 116 -4.10 24.95 11.46
C ALA A 116 -3.19 25.93 12.23
N ASN A 117 -2.17 25.42 12.92
CA ASN A 117 -1.26 26.18 13.77
C ASN A 117 0.13 26.41 13.14
N VAL A 118 0.30 26.07 11.85
CA VAL A 118 1.56 26.18 11.07
C VAL A 118 1.51 27.39 10.14
#